data_AF-A0A519D3L4-F1
#
_entry.id   AF-A0A519D3L4-F1
#
_cell.length_a   1.000
_cell.length_b   1.000
_cell.length_c   1.000
_cell.angle_alpha   90.00
_cell.angle_beta   90.00
_cell.angle_gamma   90.00
#
_symmetry.space_group_name_H-M   'P 1'
#
loop_
_entity.id
_entity.type
_entity.pdbx_description
1 polymer ?
#
loop_
_entity_poly.entity_id
_entity_poly.type
_entity_poly.pdbx_seq_one_letter_code
_entity_poly.pdbx_strand_id
1 'polypeptide(L)'
;MLEYFVWRKILSKKILVWIDSNFMLFCLSYYLQQKSDYEFYAIIDITNKTKDFFEKQNLVNFKKVWYYFDHINDHEKSNLEYLSNFEKKYDIDLWKLAINERIFFRFNKFHKFGSDEILSILYQECKLFETILDEVKPDFHITKETILHKD
;
A
#
# COMPACT_ATOMS: atom_id res chain seq x y z
N MET A 1 -25.73 20.47 25.82
CA MET A 1 -25.64 20.52 24.34
C MET A 1 -24.20 20.72 23.85
N LEU A 2 -23.39 21.57 24.50
CA LEU A 2 -21.96 21.72 24.20
C LEU A 2 -21.11 20.48 24.53
N GLU A 3 -21.38 19.77 25.63
CA GLU A 3 -20.63 18.54 25.98
C GLU A 3 -20.80 17.40 24.95
N TYR A 4 -21.99 17.26 24.35
CA TYR A 4 -22.22 16.30 23.25
C TYR A 4 -21.41 16.63 22.00
N PHE A 5 -21.12 17.91 21.76
CA PHE A 5 -20.29 18.37 20.63
C PHE A 5 -18.79 18.14 20.91
N VAL A 6 -18.37 18.26 22.17
CA VAL A 6 -16.99 18.05 22.62
C VAL A 6 -16.59 16.58 22.57
N TRP A 7 -17.48 15.67 22.96
CA TRP A 7 -17.22 14.23 22.84
C TRP A 7 -17.25 13.74 21.39
N ARG A 8 -18.00 14.42 20.50
CA ARG A 8 -18.06 14.13 19.05
C ARG A 8 -16.85 14.64 18.27
N LYS A 9 -15.88 15.27 18.94
CA LYS A 9 -14.44 15.23 18.57
C LYS A 9 -13.88 13.80 18.81
N ILE A 10 -14.71 12.80 18.48
CA ILE A 10 -14.40 11.38 18.34
C ILE A 10 -13.21 11.32 17.38
N LEU A 11 -12.23 10.48 17.69
CA LEU A 11 -11.08 10.21 16.83
C LEU A 11 -11.51 10.21 15.36
N SER A 12 -10.99 11.16 14.56
CA SER A 12 -11.28 11.19 13.13
C SER A 12 -10.89 9.84 12.54
N LYS A 13 -11.78 9.24 11.75
CA LYS A 13 -11.53 7.93 11.14
C LYS A 13 -10.40 8.03 10.14
N LYS A 14 -9.53 7.03 10.13
CA LYS A 14 -8.37 6.99 9.24
C LYS A 14 -8.64 6.08 8.05
N ILE A 15 -8.42 6.61 6.87
CA ILE A 15 -8.52 5.86 5.61
C ILE A 15 -7.13 5.75 5.00
N LEU A 16 -6.68 4.53 4.78
CA LEU A 16 -5.52 4.23 3.94
C LEU A 16 -6.01 3.90 2.53
N VAL A 17 -5.47 4.54 1.52
CA VAL A 17 -5.87 4.36 0.12
C VAL A 17 -4.68 3.87 -0.71
N TRP A 18 -4.86 2.77 -1.45
CA TRP A 18 -3.90 2.34 -2.46
C TRP A 18 -4.23 3.02 -3.79
N ILE A 19 -3.31 3.79 -4.35
CA ILE A 19 -3.51 4.53 -5.60
C ILE A 19 -2.55 3.99 -6.65
N ASP A 20 -3.11 3.42 -7.71
CA ASP A 20 -2.35 2.96 -8.87
C ASP A 20 -2.54 3.92 -10.07
N SER A 21 -2.02 3.50 -11.22
CA SER A 21 -2.04 4.29 -12.46
C SER A 21 -3.43 4.57 -13.05
N ASN A 22 -4.52 3.99 -12.52
CA ASN A 22 -5.88 4.27 -13.00
C ASN A 22 -6.52 5.50 -12.35
N PHE A 23 -5.91 6.07 -11.30
CA PHE A 23 -6.38 7.26 -10.57
C PHE A 23 -7.80 7.20 -9.99
N MET A 24 -8.52 6.08 -10.09
CA MET A 24 -9.91 5.98 -9.66
C MET A 24 -10.02 6.21 -8.15
N LEU A 25 -9.14 5.58 -7.37
CA LEU A 25 -9.11 5.74 -5.92
C LEU A 25 -8.60 7.11 -5.46
N PHE A 26 -7.79 7.79 -6.27
CA PHE A 26 -7.43 9.20 -6.04
C PHE A 26 -8.65 10.12 -6.21
N CYS A 27 -9.38 9.98 -7.32
CA CYS A 27 -10.60 10.73 -7.57
C CYS A 27 -11.68 10.45 -6.51
N LEU A 28 -11.83 9.19 -6.09
CA LEU A 28 -12.73 8.82 -5.00
C LEU A 28 -12.34 9.54 -3.69
N SER A 29 -11.05 9.56 -3.35
CA SER A 29 -10.54 10.23 -2.16
C SER A 29 -10.87 11.73 -2.16
N TYR A 30 -10.75 12.40 -3.32
CA TYR A 30 -11.13 13.81 -3.49
C TYR A 30 -12.59 14.09 -3.15
N TYR A 31 -13.51 13.23 -3.55
CA TYR A 31 -14.94 13.41 -3.23
C TYR A 31 -15.27 12.99 -1.80
N LEU A 32 -14.63 11.93 -1.27
CA LEU A 32 -14.88 11.45 0.09
C LEU A 32 -14.43 12.45 1.16
N GLN A 33 -13.26 13.08 0.99
CA GLN A 33 -12.78 14.10 1.94
C GLN A 33 -13.71 15.32 2.03
N GLN A 34 -14.49 15.61 0.98
CA GLN A 34 -15.46 16.72 1.00
C GLN A 34 -16.72 16.38 1.78
N LYS A 35 -16.98 15.08 2.01
CA LYS A 35 -18.19 14.56 2.65
C LYS A 35 -17.95 14.03 4.05
N SER A 36 -16.70 14.03 4.52
CA SER A 36 -16.29 13.47 5.81
C SER A 36 -15.18 14.32 6.43
N ASP A 37 -14.97 14.17 7.72
CA ASP A 37 -13.86 14.77 8.48
C ASP A 37 -12.69 13.79 8.66
N TYR A 38 -12.64 12.74 7.84
CA TYR A 38 -11.69 11.62 7.93
C TYR A 38 -10.26 12.03 7.57
N GLU A 39 -9.29 11.33 8.14
CA GLU A 39 -7.88 11.49 7.81
C GLU A 39 -7.48 10.53 6.70
N PHE A 40 -6.98 11.09 5.58
CA PHE A 40 -6.58 10.30 4.42
C PHE A 40 -5.08 10.06 4.43
N TYR A 41 -4.69 8.83 4.13
CA TYR A 41 -3.31 8.36 3.96
C TYR A 41 -3.23 7.63 2.62
N ALA A 42 -2.09 7.68 1.94
CA ALA A 42 -1.96 7.07 0.62
C ALA A 42 -0.70 6.22 0.48
N ILE A 43 -0.87 5.08 -0.19
CA ILE A 43 0.21 4.32 -0.82
C ILE A 43 0.10 4.59 -2.32
N ILE A 44 1.16 5.10 -2.92
CA ILE A 44 1.21 5.44 -4.34
C ILE A 44 2.04 4.38 -5.05
N ASP A 45 1.36 3.54 -5.82
CA ASP A 45 1.92 2.47 -6.65
C ASP A 45 1.97 2.92 -8.12
N ILE A 46 2.81 3.91 -8.40
CA ILE A 46 3.09 4.39 -9.75
C ILE A 46 4.57 4.67 -9.94
N THR A 47 5.05 4.49 -11.16
CA THR A 47 6.44 4.77 -11.53
C THR A 47 6.79 6.26 -11.47
N ASN A 48 8.08 6.57 -11.33
CA ASN A 48 8.64 7.90 -11.02
C ASN A 48 8.12 9.07 -11.87
N LYS A 49 7.77 8.88 -13.14
CA LYS A 49 7.29 9.97 -14.01
C LYS A 49 6.03 10.64 -13.48
N THR A 50 5.19 9.89 -12.77
CA THR A 50 3.90 10.38 -12.25
C THR A 50 4.00 10.81 -10.77
N LYS A 51 5.12 10.49 -10.09
CA LYS A 51 5.37 10.88 -8.70
C LYS A 51 5.29 12.39 -8.48
N ASP A 52 5.91 13.16 -9.38
CA ASP A 52 5.88 14.63 -9.42
C ASP A 52 4.47 15.22 -9.29
N PHE A 53 3.46 14.57 -9.87
CA PHE A 53 2.08 15.02 -9.75
C PHE A 53 1.59 14.91 -8.31
N PHE A 54 1.82 13.77 -7.65
CA PHE A 54 1.36 13.53 -6.28
C PHE A 54 2.09 14.36 -5.24
N GLU A 55 3.35 14.73 -5.50
CA GLU A 55 4.10 15.67 -4.65
C GLU A 55 3.56 17.10 -4.73
N LYS A 56 3.06 17.51 -5.90
CA LYS A 56 2.61 18.90 -6.17
C LYS A 56 1.11 19.09 -5.99
N GLN A 57 0.31 18.04 -6.13
CA GLN A 57 -1.15 18.15 -6.05
C GLN A 57 -1.61 18.58 -4.65
N ASN A 58 -2.66 19.39 -4.61
CA ASN A 58 -3.34 19.85 -3.39
C ASN A 58 -4.85 19.53 -3.43
N LEU A 59 -5.24 18.60 -4.30
CA LEU A 59 -6.63 18.19 -4.46
C LEU A 59 -7.06 17.34 -3.28
N VAL A 60 -6.24 16.37 -2.88
CA VAL A 60 -6.48 15.51 -1.71
C VAL A 60 -5.45 15.80 -0.63
N ASN A 61 -5.94 16.11 0.57
CA ASN A 61 -5.09 16.41 1.73
C ASN A 61 -4.67 15.13 2.44
N PHE A 62 -3.71 14.40 1.86
CA PHE A 62 -3.11 13.25 2.51
C PHE A 62 -2.26 13.69 3.71
N LYS A 63 -2.47 13.06 4.87
CA LYS A 63 -1.66 13.24 6.08
C LYS A 63 -0.24 12.72 5.90
N LYS A 64 -0.10 11.60 5.19
CA LYS A 64 1.17 11.01 4.80
C LYS A 64 0.99 10.17 3.54
N VAL A 65 2.04 10.14 2.73
CA VAL A 65 2.11 9.41 1.48
C VAL A 65 3.35 8.52 1.50
N TRP A 66 3.19 7.25 1.12
CA TRP A 66 4.29 6.32 0.86
C TRP A 66 4.33 6.04 -0.63
N TYR A 67 5.49 6.24 -1.26
CA TYR A 67 5.70 5.88 -2.66
C TYR A 67 6.23 4.47 -2.71
N TYR A 68 5.44 3.52 -3.20
CA TYR A 68 5.74 2.10 -3.15
C TYR A 68 7.14 1.77 -3.69
N PHE A 69 7.46 2.29 -4.87
CA PHE A 69 8.73 2.03 -5.55
C PHE A 69 9.95 2.69 -4.87
N ASP A 70 9.77 3.64 -3.95
CA ASP A 70 10.89 4.17 -3.15
C ASP A 70 11.38 3.17 -2.08
N HIS A 71 10.56 2.16 -1.78
CA HIS A 71 10.80 1.17 -0.72
C HIS A 71 11.28 -0.19 -1.25
N ILE A 72 11.42 -0.34 -2.57
CA ILE A 72 11.92 -1.55 -3.20
C ILE A 72 13.29 -1.25 -3.82
N ASN A 73 14.33 -1.92 -3.31
CA ASN A 73 15.70 -1.78 -3.74
C ASN A 73 16.26 -3.14 -4.19
N ASP A 74 16.80 -3.17 -5.41
CA ASP A 74 17.36 -4.37 -6.06
C ASP A 74 18.63 -4.91 -5.36
N HIS A 75 19.23 -4.14 -4.45
CA HIS A 75 20.45 -4.51 -3.73
C HIS A 75 20.24 -4.96 -2.28
N GLU A 76 19.00 -4.88 -1.77
CA GLU A 76 18.71 -5.30 -0.40
C GLU A 76 18.76 -6.83 -0.30
N LYS A 77 19.35 -7.35 0.79
CA LYS A 77 19.33 -8.79 1.07
C LYS A 77 18.07 -9.14 1.86
N SER A 78 17.45 -10.26 1.49
CA SER A 78 16.32 -10.79 2.24
C SER A 78 16.73 -11.27 3.65
N ASN A 79 15.75 -11.36 4.55
CA ASN A 79 15.90 -12.00 5.85
C ASN A 79 14.87 -13.12 5.99
N LEU A 80 15.31 -14.38 5.85
CA LEU A 80 14.44 -15.55 5.89
C LEU A 80 13.80 -15.79 7.26
N GLU A 81 14.49 -15.44 8.34
CA GLU A 81 13.93 -15.56 9.69
C GLU A 81 12.77 -14.58 9.88
N TYR A 82 12.94 -13.34 9.43
CA TYR A 82 11.87 -12.35 9.41
C TYR A 82 10.68 -12.82 8.56
N LEU A 83 10.93 -13.28 7.33
CA LEU A 83 9.87 -13.75 6.43
C LEU A 83 9.11 -14.94 7.04
N SER A 84 9.82 -15.91 7.62
CA SER A 84 9.19 -17.06 8.29
C SER A 84 8.35 -16.63 9.51
N ASN A 85 8.80 -15.62 10.26
CA ASN A 85 8.03 -15.07 11.38
C ASN A 85 6.81 -14.29 10.90
N PHE A 86 6.92 -13.55 9.78
CA PHE A 86 5.81 -12.85 9.15
C PHE A 86 4.72 -13.83 8.71
N GLU A 87 5.09 -14.90 7.99
CA GLU A 87 4.15 -15.95 7.56
C GLU A 87 3.37 -16.54 8.75
N LYS A 88 4.05 -16.85 9.85
CA LYS A 88 3.41 -17.35 11.09
C LYS A 88 2.51 -16.32 11.75
N LYS A 89 2.93 -15.05 11.79
CA LYS A 89 2.18 -13.96 12.44
C LYS A 89 0.84 -13.70 11.74
N TYR A 90 0.84 -13.75 10.41
CA TYR A 90 -0.33 -13.40 9.60
C TYR A 90 -1.08 -14.60 8.99
N ASP A 91 -0.58 -15.83 9.18
CA ASP A 91 -1.11 -17.05 8.58
C ASP A 91 -1.19 -16.96 7.04
N ILE A 92 -0.07 -16.54 6.43
CA ILE A 92 0.08 -16.33 4.99
C ILE A 92 1.22 -17.19 4.46
N ASP A 93 1.05 -17.75 3.25
CA ASP A 93 2.10 -18.43 2.49
C ASP A 93 2.66 -17.49 1.42
N LEU A 94 3.74 -16.77 1.75
CA LEU A 94 4.35 -15.76 0.89
C LEU A 94 4.92 -16.37 -0.37
N TRP A 95 5.52 -17.56 -0.26
CA TRP A 95 6.12 -18.22 -1.42
C TRP A 95 5.06 -18.64 -2.42
N LYS A 96 3.93 -19.20 -1.95
CA LYS A 96 2.80 -19.55 -2.79
C LYS A 96 2.19 -18.33 -3.47
N LEU A 97 2.10 -17.19 -2.79
CA LEU A 97 1.65 -15.95 -3.42
C LEU A 97 2.63 -15.52 -4.53
N ALA A 98 3.92 -15.51 -4.25
CA ALA A 98 4.94 -15.05 -5.19
C ALA A 98 5.03 -15.91 -6.45
N ILE A 99 5.00 -17.24 -6.34
CA ILE A 99 5.06 -18.12 -7.53
C ILE A 99 3.78 -18.06 -8.39
N ASN A 100 2.67 -17.57 -7.85
CA ASN A 100 1.44 -17.35 -8.60
C ASN A 100 1.32 -15.90 -9.09
N GLU A 101 2.27 -15.03 -8.76
CA GLU A 101 2.29 -13.66 -9.25
C GLU A 101 2.82 -13.61 -10.68
N ARG A 102 2.05 -13.04 -11.61
CA ARG A 102 2.38 -12.89 -13.02
C ARG A 102 3.69 -12.15 -13.29
N ILE A 103 4.10 -11.21 -12.43
CA ILE A 103 5.36 -10.44 -12.55
C ILE A 103 6.56 -11.35 -12.25
N PHE A 104 6.48 -12.18 -11.21
CA PHE A 104 7.54 -13.12 -10.85
C PHE A 104 7.49 -14.40 -11.69
N PHE A 105 6.34 -14.70 -12.30
CA PHE A 105 6.19 -15.89 -13.10
C PHE A 105 6.99 -15.82 -14.40
N ARG A 106 7.35 -17.02 -14.88
CA ARG A 106 8.14 -17.34 -16.09
C ARG A 106 7.72 -16.68 -17.42
N PHE A 107 6.63 -15.92 -17.46
CA PHE A 107 6.17 -15.21 -18.65
C PHE A 107 6.55 -13.72 -18.69
N ASN A 108 7.24 -13.20 -17.67
CA ASN A 108 7.78 -11.86 -17.71
C ASN A 108 8.87 -11.74 -18.79
N LYS A 109 8.65 -10.88 -19.79
CA LYS A 109 9.57 -10.67 -20.91
C LYS A 109 10.70 -9.69 -20.60
N PHE A 110 10.57 -8.92 -19.52
CA PHE A 110 11.50 -7.84 -19.19
C PHE A 110 12.58 -8.29 -18.21
N HIS A 111 12.22 -9.12 -17.23
CA HIS A 111 13.16 -9.64 -16.24
C HIS A 111 12.82 -11.07 -15.83
N LYS A 112 13.84 -11.88 -15.56
CA LYS A 112 13.70 -13.24 -15.02
C LYS A 112 14.15 -13.23 -13.57
N PHE A 113 13.20 -13.11 -12.66
CA PHE A 113 13.48 -13.08 -11.23
C PHE A 113 14.00 -14.44 -10.72
N GLY A 114 15.12 -14.42 -10.02
CA GLY A 114 15.61 -15.52 -9.20
C GLY A 114 14.93 -15.56 -7.83
N SER A 115 15.02 -16.70 -7.13
CA SER A 115 14.40 -16.84 -5.81
C SER A 115 14.90 -15.80 -4.80
N ASP A 116 16.19 -15.48 -4.80
CA ASP A 116 16.76 -14.49 -3.87
C ASP A 116 16.23 -13.08 -4.13
N GLU A 117 16.01 -12.72 -5.40
CA GLU A 117 15.40 -11.44 -5.78
C GLU A 117 13.94 -11.37 -5.32
N ILE A 118 13.17 -12.43 -5.56
CA ILE A 118 11.77 -12.53 -5.09
C ILE A 118 11.70 -12.40 -3.57
N LEU A 119 12.55 -13.12 -2.84
CA LEU A 119 12.59 -13.08 -1.38
C LEU A 119 13.03 -11.70 -0.86
N SER A 120 13.91 -11.00 -1.58
CA SER A 120 14.30 -9.63 -1.24
C SER A 120 13.14 -8.65 -1.41
N ILE A 121 12.39 -8.77 -2.50
CA ILE A 121 11.21 -7.93 -2.75
C ILE A 121 10.14 -8.18 -1.68
N LEU A 122 9.78 -9.45 -1.43
CA LEU A 122 8.82 -9.81 -0.39
C LEU A 122 9.22 -9.28 0.99
N TYR A 123 10.50 -9.36 1.34
CA TYR A 123 11.02 -8.85 2.61
C TYR A 123 10.80 -7.34 2.75
N GLN A 124 11.10 -6.58 1.70
CA GLN A 124 10.92 -5.13 1.69
C GLN A 124 9.44 -4.73 1.71
N GLU A 125 8.60 -5.41 0.93
CA GLU A 125 7.14 -5.23 0.91
C GLU A 125 6.53 -5.50 2.29
N CYS A 126 6.84 -6.64 2.91
CA CYS A 126 6.32 -7.01 4.23
C CYS A 126 6.67 -5.95 5.28
N LYS A 127 7.92 -5.47 5.30
CA LYS A 127 8.35 -4.41 6.22
C LYS A 127 7.62 -3.11 5.98
N LEU A 128 7.45 -2.72 4.72
CA LEU A 128 6.72 -1.51 4.36
C LEU A 128 5.29 -1.60 4.88
N PHE A 129 4.59 -2.70 4.60
CA PHE A 129 3.21 -2.88 5.01
C PHE A 129 3.03 -2.94 6.53
N GLU A 130 3.88 -3.66 7.27
CA GLU A 130 3.85 -3.61 8.73
C GLU A 130 4.07 -2.18 9.24
N THR A 131 5.06 -1.46 8.70
CA THR A 131 5.35 -0.08 9.10
C THR A 131 4.15 0.83 8.87
N ILE A 132 3.52 0.76 7.69
CA ILE A 132 2.35 1.59 7.36
C ILE A 132 1.18 1.23 8.28
N LEU A 133 0.89 -0.05 8.48
CA LEU A 133 -0.25 -0.49 9.28
C LEU A 133 -0.06 -0.17 10.77
N ASP A 134 1.16 -0.33 11.29
CA ASP A 134 1.49 -0.01 12.69
C ASP A 134 1.50 1.50 12.95
N GLU A 135 1.94 2.31 11.97
CA GLU A 135 1.94 3.77 12.08
C GLU A 135 0.54 4.37 11.92
N VAL A 136 -0.18 3.97 10.87
CA VAL A 136 -1.48 4.57 10.53
C VAL A 136 -2.58 4.01 11.42
N LYS A 137 -2.60 2.68 11.62
CA LYS A 137 -3.72 1.93 12.23
C LYS A 137 -5.06 2.35 11.61
N PRO A 138 -5.24 2.13 10.30
CA PRO A 138 -6.41 2.65 9.58
C PRO A 138 -7.70 1.99 10.07
N ASP A 139 -8.79 2.76 10.15
CA ASP A 139 -10.13 2.21 10.34
C ASP A 139 -10.65 1.57 9.05
N PHE A 140 -10.22 2.09 7.90
CA PHE A 140 -10.60 1.58 6.58
C PHE A 140 -9.39 1.54 5.65
N HIS A 141 -9.30 0.47 4.86
CA HIS A 141 -8.36 0.35 3.76
C HIS A 141 -9.16 0.27 2.45
N ILE A 142 -8.94 1.23 1.55
CA ILE A 142 -9.57 1.28 0.23
C ILE A 142 -8.52 0.91 -0.81
N THR A 143 -8.72 -0.22 -1.46
CA THR A 143 -7.85 -0.73 -2.52
C THR A 143 -8.69 -1.30 -3.65
N LYS A 144 -8.08 -1.53 -4.81
CA LYS A 144 -8.73 -2.21 -5.92
C LYS A 144 -9.00 -3.67 -5.56
N GLU A 145 -9.98 -4.26 -6.21
CA GLU A 145 -10.19 -5.70 -6.14
C GLU A 145 -8.91 -6.43 -6.56
N THR A 146 -8.64 -7.55 -5.91
CA THR A 146 -7.55 -8.43 -6.33
C THR A 146 -7.89 -8.94 -7.73
N ILE A 147 -7.03 -8.63 -8.70
CA ILE A 147 -7.30 -8.87 -10.12
C ILE A 147 -7.62 -10.35 -10.33
N LEU A 148 -8.86 -10.63 -10.74
CA LEU A 148 -9.26 -11.96 -11.16
C LEU A 148 -8.82 -12.15 -12.61
N HIS A 149 -8.56 -13.40 -13.02
CA HIS A 149 -8.09 -13.72 -14.37
C HIS A 149 -9.01 -13.19 -15.51
N LYS A 150 -10.23 -12.74 -15.21
CA LYS A 150 -11.24 -12.33 -16.21
C LYS A 150 -11.36 -10.82 -16.45
N ASP A 151 -10.49 -9.99 -15.85
CA ASP A 151 -10.45 -8.55 -16.13
C ASP A 151 -9.53 -8.19 -17.31
#